data_AF-A0A8B6FT48-F1
#
_entry.id   AF-A0A8B6FT48-F1
#
_cell.length_a   1.000
_cell.length_b   1.000
_cell.length_c   1.000
_cell.angle_alpha   90.00
_cell.angle_beta   90.00
_cell.angle_gamma   90.00
#
_symmetry.space_group_name_H-M   'P 1'
#
loop_
_entity.id
_entity.type
_entity.pdbx_description
1 polymer ?
#
loop_
_entity_poly.entity_id
_entity_poly.type
_entity_poly.pdbx_seq_one_letter_code
_entity_poly.pdbx_strand_id
1 'polypeptide(L)'
;MKVLNVVFCVLYGLIGKVVCFHCDENAAHCFTSLDIKSAFTMIGKGNISQVYVKDRAIYSINPAITDQVSIDDIITADGWNQTRHLITANGSMPGPSIIIYEKQKITILVTNHMINEAVTIHWHGIDQLGWPAMDGVAFVSQCPILSGQTFNYTFQPTFGGSYWYHSHVSNQRDMGMYGAFIVLR
;
A
#
# COMPACT_ATOMS: atom_id res chain seq x y z
N MET A 1 25.32 11.01 -8.08
CA MET A 1 24.13 10.24 -7.68
C MET A 1 23.41 11.00 -6.57
N LYS A 2 22.43 11.85 -6.92
CA LYS A 2 21.46 12.37 -5.96
C LYS A 2 20.24 11.46 -6.07
N VAL A 3 20.10 10.53 -5.15
CA VAL A 3 19.01 9.55 -5.10
C VAL A 3 18.12 9.95 -3.95
N LEU A 4 17.30 11.00 -4.08
CA LEU A 4 16.31 11.37 -3.05
C LEU A 4 15.30 12.43 -3.55
N ASN A 5 14.46 12.13 -4.53
CA ASN A 5 13.40 13.07 -4.97
C ASN A 5 12.00 12.45 -4.88
N VAL A 6 11.69 11.81 -3.75
CA VAL A 6 10.30 11.47 -3.40
C VAL A 6 9.95 12.18 -2.10
N VAL A 7 8.94 13.02 -2.18
CA VAL A 7 8.34 13.67 -1.02
C VAL A 7 7.33 12.70 -0.44
N PHE A 8 7.54 12.29 0.80
CA PHE A 8 6.55 11.55 1.55
C PHE A 8 5.49 12.53 2.04
N CYS A 9 4.22 12.33 1.68
CA CYS A 9 3.14 13.01 2.40
C CYS A 9 3.00 12.35 3.77
N VAL A 10 3.55 13.01 4.78
CA VAL A 10 3.47 12.59 6.18
C VAL A 10 2.56 13.57 6.92
N LEU A 11 1.50 13.09 7.56
CA LEU A 11 0.73 13.89 8.52
C LEU A 11 1.66 14.22 9.71
N TYR A 12 1.81 15.51 10.03
CA TYR A 12 2.75 16.03 11.02
C TYR A 12 2.61 15.33 12.39
N GLY A 13 3.56 14.46 12.69
CA GLY A 13 3.78 13.75 13.94
C GLY A 13 5.04 12.91 13.76
N LEU A 14 5.96 12.94 14.72
CA LEU A 14 7.37 12.50 14.60
C LEU A 14 7.61 11.02 14.22
N ILE A 15 6.56 10.24 13.95
CA ILE A 15 6.56 8.87 13.37
C ILE A 15 5.36 8.75 12.42
N GLY A 16 5.31 9.59 11.39
CA GLY A 16 4.09 9.69 10.60
C GLY A 16 3.94 8.55 9.58
N LYS A 17 2.71 8.07 9.43
CA LYS A 17 2.33 7.10 8.41
C LYS A 17 2.63 7.65 7.03
N VAL A 18 3.19 6.81 6.15
CA VAL A 18 3.30 7.15 4.73
C VAL A 18 1.90 7.06 4.13
N VAL A 19 1.30 8.21 3.85
CA VAL A 19 -0.04 8.30 3.25
C VAL A 19 0.06 8.40 1.73
N CYS A 20 1.12 9.04 1.25
CA CYS A 20 1.39 9.21 -0.17
C CYS A 20 2.89 9.15 -0.45
N PHE A 21 3.22 8.76 -1.67
CA PHE A 21 4.48 9.04 -2.33
C PHE A 21 4.20 10.02 -3.48
N HIS A 22 4.76 11.21 -3.41
CA HIS A 22 4.66 12.19 -4.48
C HIS A 22 6.05 12.45 -5.04
N CYS A 23 6.24 12.12 -6.31
CA CYS A 23 7.50 12.42 -6.99
C CYS A 23 7.64 13.92 -7.25
N ASP A 24 8.87 14.43 -7.13
CA ASP A 24 9.21 15.78 -7.60
C ASP A 24 8.91 15.89 -9.11
N GLU A 25 8.19 16.94 -9.52
CA GLU A 25 7.83 17.23 -10.90
C GLU A 25 9.05 17.30 -11.84
N ASN A 26 10.20 17.76 -11.33
CA ASN A 26 11.43 17.92 -12.11
C ASN A 26 12.29 16.65 -12.15
N ALA A 27 11.92 15.59 -11.44
CA ALA A 27 12.67 14.35 -11.44
C ALA A 27 12.42 13.55 -12.73
N ALA A 28 13.49 13.10 -13.39
CA ALA A 28 13.37 12.19 -14.53
C ALA A 28 13.04 10.74 -14.09
N HIS A 29 13.43 10.37 -12.86
CA HIS A 29 13.26 9.03 -12.32
C HIS A 29 12.92 9.08 -10.82
N CYS A 30 11.76 8.53 -10.47
CA CYS A 30 11.22 8.44 -9.12
C CYS A 30 11.50 7.06 -8.50
N PHE A 31 11.67 7.02 -7.17
CA PHE A 31 11.91 5.78 -6.43
C PHE A 31 11.02 5.70 -5.20
N THR A 32 10.26 4.62 -5.07
CA THR A 32 9.42 4.37 -3.89
C THR A 32 9.45 2.89 -3.50
N SER A 33 8.81 2.53 -2.39
CA SER A 33 8.70 1.16 -1.91
C SER A 33 7.31 0.84 -1.37
N LEU A 34 6.89 -0.41 -1.57
CA LEU A 34 5.70 -0.99 -0.95
C LEU A 34 6.11 -2.17 -0.07
N ASP A 35 5.87 -2.04 1.23
CA ASP A 35 6.09 -3.11 2.21
C ASP A 35 4.78 -3.87 2.43
N ILE A 36 4.68 -5.06 1.85
CA ILE A 36 3.46 -5.87 1.88
C ILE A 36 3.42 -6.71 3.16
N LYS A 37 2.38 -6.52 3.96
CA LYS A 37 2.23 -7.17 5.28
C LYS A 37 0.79 -7.64 5.49
N SER A 38 0.65 -8.78 6.16
CA SER A 38 -0.61 -9.20 6.76
C SER A 38 -1.01 -8.22 7.86
N ALA A 39 -2.30 -7.89 7.90
CA ALA A 39 -2.89 -6.99 8.88
C ALA A 39 -4.30 -7.47 9.23
N PHE A 40 -4.99 -6.73 10.11
CA PHE A 40 -6.35 -7.04 10.51
C PHE A 40 -7.18 -5.77 10.66
N THR A 41 -8.47 -5.84 10.33
CA THR A 41 -9.42 -4.80 10.70
C THR A 41 -9.69 -4.83 12.20
N MET A 42 -10.03 -3.67 12.78
CA MET A 42 -10.54 -3.58 14.15
C MET A 42 -9.57 -4.13 15.22
N ILE A 43 -8.27 -4.01 14.98
CA ILE A 43 -7.20 -4.27 15.96
C ILE A 43 -6.36 -3.01 16.12
N GLY A 44 -6.12 -2.58 17.36
CA GLY A 44 -5.24 -1.45 17.67
C GLY A 44 -3.77 -1.80 17.46
N LYS A 45 -3.02 -0.93 16.75
CA LYS A 45 -1.61 -1.15 16.41
C LYS A 45 -0.65 -1.27 17.60
N GLY A 46 -0.95 -0.63 18.73
CA GLY A 46 -0.07 -0.63 19.91
C GLY A 46 -0.24 -1.84 20.82
N ASN A 47 -1.41 -1.99 21.43
CA ASN A 47 -1.68 -3.03 22.44
C ASN A 47 -2.25 -4.34 21.85
N ILE A 48 -2.35 -4.46 20.52
CA ILE A 48 -2.91 -5.63 19.80
C ILE A 48 -4.22 -6.10 20.45
N SER A 49 -5.10 -5.15 20.80
CA SER A 49 -6.43 -5.45 21.35
C SER A 49 -7.48 -5.26 20.27
N GLN A 50 -8.48 -6.14 20.29
CA GLN A 50 -9.68 -5.97 19.48
C GLN A 50 -10.41 -4.70 19.94
N VAL A 51 -11.01 -3.99 18.99
CA VAL A 51 -11.73 -2.76 19.25
C VAL A 51 -13.19 -2.87 18.80
N TYR A 52 -14.05 -2.04 19.37
CA TYR A 52 -15.46 -1.97 19.01
C TYR A 52 -15.94 -0.52 18.88
N VAL A 53 -16.95 -0.32 18.05
CA VAL A 53 -17.59 0.98 17.86
C VAL A 53 -18.76 1.14 18.82
N LYS A 54 -18.80 2.25 19.55
CA LYS A 54 -19.92 2.69 20.38
C LYS A 54 -19.99 4.21 20.36
N ASP A 55 -21.19 4.79 20.27
CA ASP A 55 -21.41 6.25 20.34
C ASP A 55 -20.51 7.08 19.40
N ARG A 56 -20.28 6.56 18.18
CA ARG A 56 -19.38 7.16 17.15
C ARG A 56 -17.90 7.25 17.56
N ALA A 57 -17.50 6.56 18.61
CA ALA A 57 -16.12 6.41 19.05
C ALA A 57 -15.70 4.94 19.02
N ILE A 58 -14.39 4.71 19.01
CA ILE A 58 -13.80 3.38 19.01
C ILE A 58 -13.16 3.12 20.38
N TYR A 59 -13.43 1.96 20.96
CA TYR A 59 -12.96 1.59 22.29
C TYR A 59 -12.20 0.26 22.24
N SER A 60 -11.18 0.13 23.09
CA SER A 60 -10.46 -1.13 23.27
C SER A 60 -11.29 -2.14 24.08
N ILE A 61 -11.23 -3.40 23.68
CA ILE A 61 -11.71 -4.53 24.47
C ILE A 61 -10.53 -4.94 25.36
N ASN A 62 -10.39 -4.27 26.50
CA ASN A 62 -9.44 -4.67 27.54
C ASN A 62 -10.21 -4.89 28.86
N PRO A 63 -10.05 -6.05 29.52
CA PRO A 63 -10.75 -6.36 30.77
C PRO A 63 -10.38 -5.43 31.94
N ALA A 64 -9.26 -4.70 31.87
CA ALA A 64 -8.80 -3.82 32.94
C ALA A 64 -9.23 -2.35 32.75
N ILE A 65 -9.16 -1.81 31.53
CA ILE A 65 -9.43 -0.39 31.24
C ILE A 65 -10.03 -0.27 29.84
N THR A 66 -11.23 0.34 29.74
CA THR A 66 -11.83 0.69 28.45
C THR A 66 -11.38 2.09 28.06
N ASP A 67 -10.41 2.16 27.14
CA ASP A 67 -9.91 3.43 26.62
C ASP A 67 -10.42 3.69 25.21
N GLN A 68 -10.69 4.96 24.90
CA GLN A 68 -10.96 5.38 23.54
C GLN A 68 -9.68 5.28 22.72
N VAL A 69 -9.77 4.68 21.53
CA VAL A 69 -8.65 4.50 20.60
C VAL A 69 -8.83 5.45 19.42
N SER A 70 -7.74 6.06 18.96
CA SER A 70 -7.76 6.88 17.75
C SER A 70 -8.07 6.02 16.53
N ILE A 71 -8.88 6.55 15.61
CA ILE A 71 -9.14 5.90 14.31
C ILE A 71 -7.84 5.73 13.50
N ASP A 72 -6.86 6.60 13.72
CA ASP A 72 -5.55 6.49 13.07
C ASP A 72 -4.76 5.28 13.57
N ASP A 73 -5.06 4.70 14.72
CA ASP A 73 -4.33 3.54 15.21
C ASP A 73 -4.96 2.20 14.80
N ILE A 74 -5.99 2.26 13.97
CA ILE A 74 -6.82 1.12 13.59
C ILE A 74 -7.03 1.12 12.08
N ILE A 75 -7.04 -0.07 11.47
CA ILE A 75 -7.55 -0.22 10.11
C ILE A 75 -9.04 -0.52 10.22
N THR A 76 -9.86 0.41 9.75
CA THR A 76 -11.31 0.25 9.64
C THR A 76 -11.69 -0.01 8.18
N ALA A 77 -12.81 -0.69 7.94
CA ALA A 77 -13.33 -0.95 6.60
C ALA A 77 -14.82 -0.61 6.53
N ASP A 78 -15.64 -1.44 7.17
CA ASP A 78 -17.10 -1.31 7.27
C ASP A 78 -17.56 -0.88 8.67
N GLY A 79 -16.62 -0.69 9.60
CA GLY A 79 -16.91 -0.38 11.01
C GLY A 79 -17.52 -1.55 11.79
N TRP A 80 -17.49 -2.76 11.24
CA TRP A 80 -18.03 -3.95 11.88
C TRP A 80 -17.03 -4.52 12.88
N ASN A 81 -17.46 -4.77 14.13
CA ASN A 81 -16.58 -5.18 15.23
C ASN A 81 -15.90 -6.56 15.04
N GLN A 82 -16.27 -7.33 14.00
CA GLN A 82 -15.59 -8.57 13.66
C GLN A 82 -14.30 -8.28 12.90
N THR A 83 -13.18 -8.68 13.50
CA THR A 83 -11.86 -8.67 12.86
C THR A 83 -11.86 -9.51 11.58
N ARG A 84 -11.30 -8.94 10.52
CA ARG A 84 -11.02 -9.59 9.23
C ARG A 84 -9.54 -9.53 8.93
N HIS A 85 -9.00 -10.61 8.35
CA HIS A 85 -7.64 -10.63 7.85
C HIS A 85 -7.53 -9.75 6.60
N LEU A 86 -6.44 -8.98 6.53
CA LEU A 86 -6.13 -8.07 5.44
C LEU A 86 -4.69 -8.26 4.97
N ILE A 87 -4.43 -7.78 3.75
CA ILE A 87 -3.08 -7.59 3.22
C ILE A 87 -2.95 -6.11 2.88
N THR A 88 -1.88 -5.48 3.36
CA THR A 88 -1.69 -4.03 3.28
C THR A 88 -0.34 -3.70 2.69
N ALA A 89 -0.27 -2.54 2.02
CA ALA A 89 0.99 -1.90 1.67
C ALA A 89 1.29 -0.82 2.71
N ASN A 90 2.48 -0.85 3.30
CA ASN A 90 2.97 0.13 4.29
C ASN A 90 2.03 0.28 5.51
N GLY A 91 1.25 -0.75 5.83
CA GLY A 91 0.39 -0.79 7.01
C GLY A 91 -0.87 0.08 6.94
N SER A 92 -1.35 0.40 5.73
CA SER A 92 -2.63 1.07 5.50
C SER A 92 -3.51 0.32 4.50
N MET A 93 -4.81 0.52 4.63
CA MET A 93 -5.82 0.12 3.65
C MET A 93 -6.79 1.31 3.47
N PRO A 94 -6.89 1.90 2.27
CA PRO A 94 -6.08 1.62 1.08
C PRO A 94 -4.57 1.82 1.33
N GLY A 95 -3.74 1.20 0.50
CA GLY A 95 -2.30 1.43 0.46
C GLY A 95 -1.96 2.88 0.09
N PRO A 96 -0.70 3.30 0.31
CA PRO A 96 -0.27 4.66 0.03
C PRO A 96 -0.47 5.01 -1.45
N SER A 97 -0.94 6.22 -1.71
CA SER A 97 -1.08 6.70 -3.10
C SER A 97 0.30 6.93 -3.71
N ILE A 98 0.50 6.53 -4.96
CA ILE A 98 1.71 6.82 -5.72
C ILE A 98 1.37 7.87 -6.77
N ILE A 99 2.03 9.02 -6.71
CA ILE A 99 1.79 10.16 -7.58
C ILE A 99 3.07 10.50 -8.31
N ILE A 100 3.04 10.43 -9.63
CA ILE A 100 4.13 10.81 -10.54
C ILE A 100 3.58 11.75 -11.62
N TYR A 101 4.46 12.26 -12.47
CA TYR A 101 4.11 13.05 -13.64
C TYR A 101 4.34 12.25 -14.93
N GLU A 102 3.65 12.65 -16.00
CA GLU A 102 3.86 12.11 -17.34
C GLU A 102 5.36 12.12 -17.71
N LYS A 103 5.79 11.10 -18.46
CA LYS A 103 7.18 10.92 -18.92
C LYS A 103 8.22 10.65 -17.81
N GLN A 104 7.84 10.63 -16.54
CA GLN A 104 8.73 10.18 -15.48
C GLN A 104 8.85 8.66 -15.49
N LYS A 105 10.08 8.15 -15.36
CA LYS A 105 10.28 6.74 -15.02
C LYS A 105 10.04 6.57 -13.52
N ILE A 106 9.45 5.45 -13.11
CA ILE A 106 9.32 5.10 -11.70
C ILE A 106 9.92 3.73 -11.44
N THR A 107 10.62 3.59 -10.30
CA THR A 107 10.99 2.31 -9.73
C THR A 107 10.30 2.12 -8.37
N ILE A 108 9.65 0.99 -8.19
CA ILE A 108 8.89 0.63 -6.99
C ILE A 108 9.46 -0.68 -6.45
N LEU A 109 10.08 -0.61 -5.28
CA LEU A 109 10.58 -1.78 -4.56
C LEU A 109 9.43 -2.42 -3.78
N VAL A 110 8.98 -3.58 -4.21
CA VAL A 110 7.91 -4.31 -3.53
C VAL A 110 8.54 -5.43 -2.71
N THR A 111 8.45 -5.33 -1.39
CA THR A 111 8.98 -6.34 -0.45
C THR A 111 7.83 -7.09 0.19
N ASN A 112 7.85 -8.41 0.08
CA ASN A 112 6.86 -9.28 0.70
C ASN A 112 7.30 -9.70 2.10
N HIS A 113 6.65 -9.17 3.13
CA HIS A 113 6.88 -9.53 4.53
C HIS A 113 5.84 -10.52 5.07
N MET A 114 4.93 -11.03 4.25
CA MET A 114 3.97 -12.06 4.64
C MET A 114 4.71 -13.39 4.82
N ILE A 115 4.29 -14.21 5.79
CA ILE A 115 5.02 -15.44 6.17
C ILE A 115 4.78 -16.58 5.17
N ASN A 116 3.54 -16.75 4.70
CA ASN A 116 3.10 -17.94 3.96
C ASN A 116 2.34 -17.62 2.67
N GLU A 117 2.36 -16.36 2.24
CA GLU A 117 1.68 -15.91 1.04
C GLU A 117 2.68 -15.26 0.07
N ALA A 118 2.52 -15.52 -1.21
CA ALA A 118 3.22 -14.79 -2.27
C ALA A 118 2.39 -13.57 -2.69
N VAL A 119 3.01 -12.61 -3.37
CA VAL A 119 2.33 -11.42 -3.90
C VAL A 119 2.90 -11.03 -5.26
N THR A 120 2.09 -10.40 -6.09
CA THR A 120 2.53 -9.57 -7.21
C THR A 120 1.71 -8.29 -7.22
N ILE A 121 2.22 -7.20 -7.80
CA ILE A 121 1.49 -5.94 -7.88
C ILE A 121 1.25 -5.60 -9.34
N HIS A 122 -0.03 -5.55 -9.72
CA HIS A 122 -0.46 -5.12 -11.05
C HIS A 122 -0.79 -3.62 -11.05
N TRP A 123 -0.37 -2.93 -12.10
CA TRP A 123 -0.53 -1.48 -12.29
C TRP A 123 -1.69 -1.22 -13.24
N HIS A 124 -2.90 -1.24 -12.69
CA HIS A 124 -4.13 -1.31 -13.48
C HIS A 124 -4.29 -0.10 -14.42
N GLY A 125 -4.32 -0.39 -15.72
CA GLY A 125 -4.49 0.61 -16.78
C GLY A 125 -3.18 1.26 -17.26
N ILE A 126 -2.04 0.95 -16.65
CA ILE A 126 -0.74 1.32 -17.19
C ILE A 126 -0.44 0.43 -18.41
N ASP A 127 -0.02 1.03 -19.50
CA ASP A 127 0.16 0.39 -20.80
C ASP A 127 1.35 -0.59 -20.86
N GLN A 128 2.32 -0.43 -19.95
CA GLN A 128 3.52 -1.26 -19.85
C GLN A 128 4.29 -1.37 -21.18
N LEU A 129 4.20 -0.34 -22.02
CA LEU A 129 4.81 -0.34 -23.34
C LEU A 129 6.34 -0.37 -23.22
N GLY A 130 6.96 -1.43 -23.73
CA GLY A 130 8.41 -1.68 -23.55
C GLY A 130 8.79 -2.29 -22.20
N TRP A 131 7.83 -2.50 -21.30
CA TRP A 131 8.03 -3.05 -19.95
C TRP A 131 7.05 -4.19 -19.61
N PRO A 132 6.74 -5.15 -20.52
CA PRO A 132 5.69 -6.15 -20.27
C PRO A 132 5.95 -7.04 -19.04
N ALA A 133 7.23 -7.28 -18.69
CA ALA A 133 7.61 -8.04 -17.50
C ALA A 133 7.24 -7.31 -16.17
N MET A 134 6.89 -6.02 -16.22
CA MET A 134 6.53 -5.19 -15.08
C MET A 134 5.02 -5.10 -14.85
N ASP A 135 4.23 -5.80 -15.66
CA ASP A 135 2.77 -5.77 -15.57
C ASP A 135 2.22 -6.37 -14.27
N GLY A 136 2.96 -7.29 -13.64
CA GLY A 136 2.60 -7.78 -12.31
C GLY A 136 1.57 -8.90 -12.25
N VAL A 137 1.29 -9.59 -13.35
CA VAL A 137 0.39 -10.73 -13.39
C VAL A 137 1.16 -12.03 -13.13
N ALA A 138 0.85 -12.69 -12.02
CA ALA A 138 1.51 -13.93 -11.61
C ALA A 138 1.40 -15.04 -12.67
N PHE A 139 2.52 -15.67 -12.97
CA PHE A 139 2.68 -16.74 -13.97
C PHE A 139 2.33 -16.35 -15.42
N VAL A 140 2.09 -15.06 -15.68
CA VAL A 140 1.93 -14.50 -17.03
C VAL A 140 3.11 -13.58 -17.35
N SER A 141 3.27 -12.49 -16.59
CA SER A 141 4.35 -11.53 -16.79
C SER A 141 5.56 -11.78 -15.88
N GLN A 142 5.35 -12.45 -14.73
CA GLN A 142 6.41 -12.74 -13.77
C GLN A 142 6.08 -13.92 -12.84
N CYS A 143 7.10 -14.46 -12.18
CA CYS A 143 6.91 -15.30 -11.00
C CYS A 143 6.42 -14.46 -9.79
N PRO A 144 5.60 -15.04 -8.88
CA PRO A 144 5.23 -14.38 -7.63
C PRO A 144 6.42 -14.05 -6.73
N ILE A 145 6.32 -12.94 -6.01
CA ILE A 145 7.29 -12.50 -5.00
C ILE A 145 7.03 -13.33 -3.74
N LEU A 146 7.95 -14.24 -3.40
CA LEU A 146 7.80 -15.11 -2.24
C LEU A 146 8.09 -14.36 -0.94
N SER A 147 7.75 -14.97 0.19
CA SER A 147 8.04 -14.44 1.52
C SER A 147 9.52 -14.04 1.66
N GLY A 148 9.76 -12.83 2.17
CA GLY A 148 11.08 -12.25 2.37
C GLY A 148 11.75 -11.71 1.09
N GLN A 149 11.14 -11.89 -0.08
CA GLN A 149 11.71 -11.41 -1.34
C GLN A 149 11.30 -9.98 -1.65
N THR A 150 12.17 -9.30 -2.41
CA THR A 150 11.91 -7.99 -2.98
C THR A 150 11.96 -8.08 -4.50
N PHE A 151 11.02 -7.42 -5.18
CA PHE A 151 11.01 -7.27 -6.63
C PHE A 151 10.98 -5.79 -7.02
N ASN A 152 11.72 -5.46 -8.07
CA ASN A 152 11.85 -4.08 -8.56
C ASN A 152 10.98 -3.88 -9.79
N TYR A 153 9.82 -3.27 -9.61
CA TYR A 153 9.01 -2.81 -10.74
C TYR A 153 9.62 -1.52 -11.28
N THR A 154 9.99 -1.47 -12.56
CA THR A 154 10.49 -0.25 -13.19
C THR A 154 9.82 -0.05 -14.53
N PHE A 155 9.07 1.03 -14.69
CA PHE A 155 8.35 1.34 -15.92
C PHE A 155 8.14 2.85 -16.05
N GLN A 156 7.62 3.28 -17.21
CA GLN A 156 7.35 4.67 -17.52
C GLN A 156 5.96 4.77 -18.16
N PRO A 157 4.94 5.29 -17.45
CA PRO A 157 3.62 5.49 -18.03
C PRO A 157 3.63 6.51 -19.17
N THR A 158 2.92 6.19 -20.25
CA THR A 158 2.84 7.05 -21.44
C THR A 158 1.81 8.17 -21.26
N PHE A 159 0.74 7.94 -20.51
CA PHE A 159 -0.42 8.82 -20.43
C PHE A 159 -0.73 9.24 -18.99
N GLY A 160 -1.11 10.50 -18.82
CA GLY A 160 -1.64 11.05 -17.58
C GLY A 160 -3.06 10.59 -17.31
N GLY A 161 -3.36 10.32 -16.05
CA GLY A 161 -4.66 9.79 -15.64
C GLY A 161 -4.71 9.32 -14.19
N SER A 162 -5.90 8.89 -13.79
CA SER A 162 -6.15 8.24 -12.51
C SER A 162 -6.17 6.73 -12.70
N TYR A 163 -5.16 6.07 -12.16
CA TYR A 163 -4.99 4.63 -12.15
C TYR A 163 -4.99 4.13 -10.70
N TRP A 164 -4.75 2.84 -10.54
CA TRP A 164 -4.63 2.20 -9.25
C TRP A 164 -3.74 0.97 -9.38
N TYR A 165 -3.20 0.51 -8.27
CA TYR A 165 -2.44 -0.72 -8.21
C TYR A 165 -3.15 -1.70 -7.26
N HIS A 166 -3.02 -3.00 -7.53
CA HIS A 166 -3.58 -4.03 -6.66
C HIS A 166 -2.79 -5.33 -6.74
N SER A 167 -2.99 -6.22 -5.76
CA SER A 167 -2.39 -7.55 -5.85
C SER A 167 -3.03 -8.33 -7.00
N HIS A 168 -2.23 -9.08 -7.75
CA HIS A 168 -2.72 -9.95 -8.83
C HIS A 168 -2.43 -11.43 -8.56
N VAL A 169 -2.38 -11.81 -7.28
CA VAL A 169 -2.33 -13.18 -6.78
C VAL A 169 -3.61 -13.48 -6.00
N SER A 170 -4.27 -14.61 -6.30
CA SER A 170 -5.45 -15.07 -5.58
C SER A 170 -6.53 -13.98 -5.45
N ASN A 171 -7.20 -13.90 -4.30
CA ASN A 171 -8.18 -12.88 -3.91
C ASN A 171 -7.56 -11.74 -3.07
N GLN A 172 -6.24 -11.54 -3.10
CA GLN A 172 -5.56 -10.59 -2.21
C GLN A 172 -5.97 -9.12 -2.44
N ARG A 173 -6.41 -8.78 -3.67
CA ARG A 173 -7.03 -7.47 -3.96
C ARG A 173 -8.24 -7.22 -3.07
N ASP A 174 -9.10 -8.23 -2.91
CA ASP A 174 -10.33 -8.13 -2.12
C ASP A 174 -10.01 -8.16 -0.61
N MET A 175 -8.84 -8.67 -0.24
CA MET A 175 -8.30 -8.64 1.12
C MET A 175 -7.61 -7.31 1.48
N GLY A 176 -7.76 -6.26 0.67
CA GLY A 176 -7.27 -4.93 1.00
C GLY A 176 -5.98 -4.51 0.31
N MET A 177 -5.33 -5.39 -0.48
CA MET A 177 -4.10 -5.03 -1.18
C MET A 177 -4.43 -4.26 -2.46
N TYR A 178 -4.61 -2.96 -2.31
CA TYR A 178 -4.75 -2.00 -3.40
C TYR A 178 -4.39 -0.58 -2.94
N GLY A 179 -4.10 0.31 -3.88
CA GLY A 179 -3.88 1.74 -3.63
C GLY A 179 -3.97 2.55 -4.91
N ALA A 180 -4.02 3.88 -4.78
CA ALA A 180 -4.12 4.76 -5.95
C ALA A 180 -2.76 4.92 -6.66
N PHE A 181 -2.79 5.01 -7.99
CA PHE A 181 -1.64 5.35 -8.82
C PHE A 181 -2.03 6.50 -9.74
N ILE A 182 -1.48 7.68 -9.55
CA ILE A 182 -1.87 8.89 -10.26
C ILE A 182 -0.69 9.36 -11.13
N VAL A 183 -0.97 9.63 -12.40
CA VAL A 183 -0.03 10.25 -13.32
C VAL A 183 -0.55 11.64 -13.66
N LEU A 184 0.07 12.66 -13.07
CA LEU A 184 -0.21 14.07 -13.31
C LEU A 184 0.37 14.53 -14.65
N ARG A 185 -0.18 15.62 -15.18
CA ARG A 185 0.28 16.24 -16.44
C ARG A 185 1.21 17.41 -16.16
#